data_AF-A0AA39TTZ6-F1
#
_entry.id   AF-A0AA39TTZ6-F1
#
_cell.length_a   1.000
_cell.length_b   1.000
_cell.length_c   1.000
_cell.angle_alpha   90.00
_cell.angle_beta   90.00
_cell.angle_gamma   90.00
#
_symmetry.space_group_name_H-M   'P 1'
#
loop_
_entity.id
_entity.type
_entity.pdbx_description
1 polymer ?
#
loop_
_entity_poly.entity_id
_entity_poly.type
_entity_poly.pdbx_seq_one_letter_code
_entity_poly.pdbx_strand_id
1 'polypeptide(L)'
;MLSFSTLFVVVTIAITICGAADSDTQNLASELNESNFFGAPIVPWAQNSTPGWYYGDSPDNIPDVYSDLPWLKDNALCSLLPTLNNGIQCPASVLSLTVSSDDYTQAFSNYTGATESSDYMTYGLVDTVADCKAMCDSVTGCIFVNSYHDVNGKNGSPLLTCSLFTHCHTLVDAINRGGQSQPDGSIDFITNSDGYCRQKCSCNI
;
A
#
# COMPACT_ATOMS: atom_id res chain seq x y z
N MET A 1 -13.80 72.27 22.32
CA MET A 1 -12.55 71.48 22.20
C MET A 1 -12.71 70.26 23.09
N LEU A 2 -13.39 69.21 22.61
CA LEU A 2 -12.84 67.97 21.99
C LEU A 2 -11.81 67.31 22.94
N SER A 3 -12.26 66.42 23.83
CA SER A 3 -12.56 64.98 23.64
C SER A 3 -11.33 64.12 23.92
N PHE A 4 -11.30 63.47 25.10
CA PHE A 4 -10.28 62.50 25.49
C PHE A 4 -10.61 61.14 24.87
N SER A 5 -9.84 60.70 23.88
CA SER A 5 -9.91 59.35 23.32
C SER A 5 -9.06 58.40 24.17
N THR A 6 -9.73 57.55 24.96
CA THR A 6 -9.14 56.38 25.62
C THR A 6 -8.79 55.31 24.58
N LEU A 7 -7.51 54.96 24.52
CA LEU A 7 -6.96 53.90 23.68
C LEU A 7 -7.25 52.54 24.34
N PHE A 8 -8.11 51.72 23.73
CA PHE A 8 -8.26 50.32 24.10
C PHE A 8 -7.11 49.51 23.48
N VAL A 9 -6.21 48.99 24.32
CA VAL A 9 -5.23 47.98 23.90
C VAL A 9 -5.92 46.62 23.95
N VAL A 10 -6.33 46.12 22.79
CA VAL A 10 -6.81 44.74 22.65
C VAL A 10 -5.58 43.84 22.58
N VAL A 11 -5.33 43.08 23.65
CA VAL A 11 -4.34 41.98 23.63
C VAL A 11 -4.99 40.80 22.93
N THR A 12 -4.80 40.71 21.63
CA THR A 12 -5.18 39.53 20.85
C THR A 12 -4.20 38.42 21.19
N ILE A 13 -4.62 37.45 22.00
CA ILE A 13 -3.90 36.19 22.12
C ILE A 13 -4.16 35.43 20.82
N ALA A 14 -3.23 35.55 19.87
CA ALA A 14 -3.19 34.64 18.74
C ALA A 14 -2.77 33.28 19.28
N ILE A 15 -3.73 32.37 19.46
CA ILE A 15 -3.43 30.95 19.54
C ILE A 15 -3.07 30.57 18.10
N THR A 16 -1.78 30.61 17.78
CA THR A 16 -1.25 29.92 16.61
C THR A 16 -1.37 28.43 16.90
N ILE A 17 -2.55 27.87 16.66
CA ILE A 17 -2.66 26.45 16.35
C ILE A 17 -1.89 26.29 15.05
N CYS A 18 -0.90 25.40 15.03
CA CYS A 18 -0.05 25.10 13.87
C CYS A 18 -0.92 24.89 12.62
N GLY A 19 -1.09 25.96 11.84
CA GLY A 19 -1.82 26.00 10.58
C GLY A 19 -0.93 25.62 9.40
N ALA A 20 0.04 24.74 9.62
CA ALA A 20 0.63 23.93 8.58
C ALA A 20 0.04 22.53 8.75
N ALA A 21 -1.11 22.28 8.12
CA ALA A 21 -1.19 21.00 7.44
C ALA A 21 -0.08 21.08 6.40
N ASP A 22 1.08 20.58 6.78
CA ASP A 22 2.33 20.62 6.05
C ASP A 22 2.04 20.19 4.61
N SER A 23 2.58 20.89 3.61
CA SER A 23 2.31 20.58 2.20
C SER A 23 2.49 19.08 1.91
N ASP A 24 3.46 18.46 2.61
CA ASP A 24 3.80 17.04 2.52
C ASP A 24 2.68 16.13 3.04
N THR A 25 1.99 16.51 4.11
CA THR A 25 0.86 15.75 4.66
C THR A 25 -0.36 15.78 3.72
N GLN A 26 -0.62 16.92 3.05
CA GLN A 26 -1.69 16.99 2.05
C GLN A 26 -1.35 16.21 0.77
N ASN A 27 -0.09 16.28 0.31
CA ASN A 27 0.38 15.52 -0.83
C ASN A 27 0.25 14.01 -0.56
N LEU A 28 0.72 13.54 0.60
CA LEU A 28 0.62 12.14 1.00
C LEU A 28 -0.83 11.67 1.12
N ALA A 29 -1.73 12.49 1.67
CA ALA A 29 -3.15 12.17 1.74
C ALA A 29 -3.77 12.02 0.35
N SER A 30 -3.35 12.85 -0.61
CA SER A 30 -3.83 12.80 -2.00
C SER A 30 -3.25 11.62 -2.79
N GLU A 31 -2.07 11.14 -2.42
CA GLU A 31 -1.40 10.00 -3.06
C GLU A 31 -1.90 8.67 -2.50
N LEU A 32 -1.95 8.51 -1.18
CA LEU A 32 -2.26 7.26 -0.49
C LEU A 32 -3.73 7.17 -0.07
N ASN A 33 -4.67 7.28 -1.00
CA ASN A 33 -6.09 7.09 -0.71
C ASN A 33 -6.77 6.16 -1.72
N GLU A 34 -7.97 5.70 -1.38
CA GLU A 34 -8.77 4.79 -2.21
C GLU A 34 -9.00 5.32 -3.64
N SER A 35 -9.25 6.62 -3.81
CA SER A 35 -9.51 7.21 -5.14
C SER A 35 -8.30 7.20 -6.07
N ASN A 36 -7.09 7.12 -5.50
CA ASN A 36 -5.84 6.99 -6.24
C ASN A 36 -5.24 5.58 -6.09
N PHE A 37 -6.06 4.57 -5.75
CA PHE A 37 -5.61 3.18 -5.59
C PHE A 37 -4.39 3.07 -4.67
N PHE A 38 -4.38 3.86 -3.59
CA PHE A 38 -3.30 3.97 -2.63
C PHE A 38 -1.91 4.17 -3.27
N GLY A 39 -1.83 5.00 -4.32
CA GLY A 39 -0.60 5.32 -5.03
C GLY A 39 -0.33 4.47 -6.28
N ALA A 40 -1.17 3.48 -6.59
CA ALA A 40 -1.01 2.56 -7.72
C ALA A 40 -2.22 2.56 -8.67
N PRO A 41 -2.55 3.68 -9.35
CA PRO A 41 -3.76 3.80 -10.17
C PRO A 41 -3.74 2.96 -11.46
N ILE A 42 -2.56 2.51 -11.90
CA ILE A 42 -2.41 1.61 -13.05
C ILE A 42 -2.16 0.20 -12.53
N VAL A 43 -3.06 -0.73 -12.88
CA VAL A 43 -2.99 -2.14 -12.48
C VAL A 43 -1.66 -2.81 -12.84
N PRO A 44 -1.18 -3.79 -12.06
CA PRO A 44 0.18 -4.31 -12.21
C PRO A 44 0.43 -5.07 -13.52
N TRP A 45 -0.61 -5.58 -14.17
CA TRP A 45 -0.54 -6.25 -15.49
C TRP A 45 -0.62 -5.28 -16.68
N ALA A 46 -0.70 -3.98 -16.43
CA ALA A 46 -0.67 -2.96 -17.48
C ALA A 46 0.73 -2.35 -17.63
N GLN A 47 1.03 -1.93 -18.86
CA GLN A 47 2.27 -1.23 -19.22
C GLN A 47 2.42 0.06 -18.40
N ASN A 48 3.66 0.37 -18.00
CA ASN A 48 4.01 1.57 -17.21
C ASN A 48 3.34 1.67 -15.84
N SER A 49 2.85 0.54 -15.31
CA SER A 49 2.37 0.50 -13.93
C SER A 49 3.53 0.71 -12.95
N THR A 50 3.26 1.45 -11.88
CA THR A 50 4.19 1.68 -10.77
C THR A 50 3.58 1.21 -9.46
N PRO A 51 4.36 0.58 -8.57
CA PRO A 51 3.88 0.24 -7.22
C PRO A 51 3.53 1.52 -6.47
N GLY A 52 2.57 1.42 -5.55
CA GLY A 52 2.17 2.58 -4.75
C GLY A 52 3.08 2.83 -3.56
N TRP A 53 3.73 1.77 -3.05
CA TRP A 53 4.50 1.81 -1.82
C TRP A 53 5.31 0.52 -1.63
N TYR A 54 6.20 0.53 -0.64
CA TYR A 54 6.99 -0.62 -0.21
C TYR A 54 6.67 -1.01 1.24
N TYR A 55 6.58 -2.31 1.51
CA TYR A 55 6.47 -2.85 2.85
C TYR A 55 7.35 -4.08 3.03
N GLY A 56 8.52 -3.85 3.62
CA GLY A 56 9.52 -4.86 3.92
C GLY A 56 10.60 -4.26 4.81
N ASP A 57 11.57 -5.08 5.20
CA ASP A 57 12.66 -4.71 6.10
C ASP A 57 13.95 -4.35 5.35
N SER A 58 13.96 -4.49 4.02
CA SER A 58 15.14 -4.35 3.15
C SER A 58 14.92 -3.28 2.06
N PRO A 59 14.73 -2.00 2.42
CA PRO A 59 14.48 -0.94 1.44
C PRO A 59 15.61 -0.77 0.41
N ASP A 60 16.84 -1.19 0.74
CA ASP A 60 17.99 -1.20 -0.18
C ASP A 60 17.79 -2.13 -1.40
N ASN A 61 16.80 -3.03 -1.36
CA ASN A 61 16.45 -3.92 -2.48
C ASN A 61 15.45 -3.28 -3.46
N ILE A 62 14.93 -2.09 -3.15
CA ILE A 62 14.04 -1.36 -4.05
C ILE A 62 14.88 -0.80 -5.21
N PRO A 63 14.50 -1.01 -6.48
CA PRO A 63 15.18 -0.38 -7.60
C PRO A 63 15.24 1.15 -7.48
N ASP A 64 16.33 1.78 -7.91
CA ASP A 64 16.52 3.25 -7.83
C ASP A 64 15.38 4.06 -8.46
N VAL A 65 14.71 3.54 -9.51
CA VAL A 65 13.54 4.20 -10.13
C VAL A 65 12.34 4.34 -9.18
N TYR A 66 12.35 3.57 -8.09
CA TYR A 66 11.34 3.49 -7.06
C TYR A 66 11.88 3.96 -5.70
N SER A 67 13.00 4.70 -5.66
CA SER A 67 13.59 5.22 -4.42
C SER A 67 12.64 6.09 -3.60
N ASP A 68 11.67 6.71 -4.28
CA ASP A 68 10.73 7.66 -3.69
C ASP A 68 9.42 6.98 -3.24
N LEU A 69 9.34 5.64 -3.33
CA LEU A 69 8.17 4.93 -2.82
C LEU A 69 8.00 5.16 -1.31
N PRO A 70 6.78 5.47 -0.84
CA PRO A 70 6.48 5.49 0.58
C PRO A 70 6.81 4.14 1.23
N TRP A 71 7.68 4.15 2.24
CA TRP A 71 8.03 2.97 3.00
C TRP A 71 7.10 2.84 4.22
N LEU A 72 6.16 1.90 4.16
CA LEU A 72 5.12 1.79 5.19
C LEU A 72 5.61 1.19 6.54
N LYS A 73 6.89 0.82 6.68
CA LYS A 73 7.50 0.55 7.99
C LYS A 73 8.29 1.75 8.53
N ASP A 74 8.33 2.88 7.82
CA ASP A 74 8.97 4.10 8.31
C ASP A 74 8.16 4.71 9.48
N ASN A 75 8.84 4.99 10.59
CA ASN A 75 8.21 5.49 11.80
C ASN A 75 7.59 6.88 11.63
N ALA A 76 8.20 7.74 10.80
CA ALA A 76 7.68 9.09 10.57
C ALA A 76 6.40 9.02 9.74
N LEU A 77 6.41 8.26 8.64
CA LEU A 77 5.22 8.01 7.82
C LEU A 77 4.10 7.37 8.66
N CYS A 78 4.43 6.35 9.46
CA CYS A 78 3.47 5.68 10.32
C CYS A 78 2.84 6.56 11.38
N SER A 79 3.56 7.56 11.86
CA SER A 79 3.01 8.53 12.80
C SER A 79 2.01 9.50 12.14
N LEU A 80 2.08 9.67 10.82
CA LEU A 80 1.21 10.56 10.04
C LEU A 80 -0.05 9.87 9.54
N LEU A 81 0.02 8.62 9.06
CA LEU A 81 -1.10 7.93 8.42
C LEU A 81 -2.41 7.92 9.25
N PRO A 82 -2.40 7.71 10.58
CA PRO A 82 -3.64 7.76 11.37
C PRO A 82 -4.37 9.11 11.32
N THR A 83 -3.64 10.20 11.06
CA THR A 83 -4.23 11.55 10.96
C THR A 83 -4.91 11.80 9.61
N LEU A 84 -4.57 11.02 8.58
CA LEU A 84 -5.10 11.20 7.22
C LEU A 84 -6.47 10.55 7.04
N ASN A 85 -6.77 9.48 7.80
CA ASN A 85 -8.01 8.71 7.70
C ASN A 85 -8.41 8.36 6.25
N ASN A 86 -7.41 7.97 5.46
CA ASN A 86 -7.47 7.77 4.01
C ASN A 86 -7.66 6.30 3.60
N GLY A 87 -7.97 5.43 4.57
CA GLY A 87 -8.20 4.00 4.34
C GLY A 87 -6.95 3.13 4.42
N ILE A 88 -5.76 3.72 4.57
CA ILE A 88 -4.51 3.00 4.86
C ILE A 88 -4.02 3.31 6.27
N GLN A 89 -3.49 2.32 6.95
CA GLN A 89 -2.96 2.40 8.30
C GLN A 89 -1.58 1.79 8.32
N CYS A 90 -0.75 2.13 9.29
CA CYS A 90 0.45 1.32 9.49
C CYS A 90 0.08 -0.01 10.15
N PRO A 91 0.72 -1.12 9.73
CA PRO A 91 0.53 -2.41 10.38
C PRO A 91 0.80 -2.32 11.87
N ALA A 92 -0.09 -2.91 12.67
CA ALA A 92 0.08 -2.97 14.11
C ALA A 92 1.41 -3.65 14.42
N SER A 93 2.27 -3.00 15.20
CA SER A 93 3.52 -3.60 15.69
C SER A 93 3.21 -4.98 16.26
N VAL A 94 3.87 -6.00 15.72
CA VAL A 94 3.77 -7.42 16.09
C VAL A 94 4.23 -7.67 17.53
N LEU A 95 3.46 -7.16 18.50
CA LEU A 95 3.53 -7.59 19.90
C LEU A 95 2.52 -8.72 20.20
N SER A 96 1.78 -9.20 19.20
CA SER A 96 0.90 -10.36 19.36
C SER A 96 1.67 -11.66 19.19
N LEU A 97 2.43 -12.01 20.23
CA LEU A 97 2.92 -13.36 20.44
C LEU A 97 1.73 -14.32 20.57
N THR A 98 1.82 -15.45 19.85
CA THR A 98 1.02 -16.68 19.99
C THR A 98 -0.40 -16.74 19.38
N VAL A 99 -0.52 -16.98 18.06
CA VAL A 99 -1.38 -18.03 17.45
C VAL A 99 -0.83 -18.34 16.05
N SER A 100 -0.60 -19.63 15.78
CA SER A 100 0.04 -20.19 14.57
C SER A 100 -0.93 -20.37 13.38
N SER A 101 -1.85 -19.44 13.15
CA SER A 101 -2.53 -19.31 11.85
C SER A 101 -2.82 -17.84 11.62
N ASP A 102 -2.27 -17.26 10.56
CA ASP A 102 -2.76 -15.98 10.08
C ASP A 102 -4.24 -16.12 9.65
N ASP A 103 -5.02 -15.04 9.66
CA ASP A 103 -6.43 -15.04 9.28
C ASP A 103 -6.61 -15.23 7.76
N TYR A 104 -5.74 -15.99 7.09
CA TYR A 104 -5.72 -16.15 5.65
C TYR A 104 -5.78 -17.64 5.26
N THR A 105 -6.58 -17.93 4.24
CA THR A 105 -6.64 -19.24 3.58
C THR A 105 -5.93 -19.14 2.24
N GLN A 106 -4.97 -20.02 1.99
CA GLN A 106 -4.32 -20.10 0.68
C GLN A 106 -5.32 -20.61 -0.37
N ALA A 107 -5.58 -19.79 -1.39
CA ALA A 107 -6.48 -20.11 -2.50
C ALA A 107 -5.75 -20.84 -3.64
N PHE A 108 -4.48 -20.48 -3.86
CA PHE A 108 -3.58 -21.15 -4.79
C PHE A 108 -2.13 -20.87 -4.42
N SER A 109 -1.21 -21.70 -4.94
CA SER A 109 0.22 -21.57 -4.65
C SER A 109 1.11 -21.94 -5.82
N ASN A 110 2.29 -21.34 -5.88
CA ASN A 110 3.38 -21.64 -6.82
C ASN A 110 2.91 -21.69 -8.28
N TYR A 111 2.10 -20.71 -8.67
CA TYR A 111 1.57 -20.61 -10.02
C TYR A 111 2.39 -19.67 -10.88
N THR A 112 2.27 -19.81 -12.20
CA THR A 112 2.96 -18.94 -13.19
C THR A 112 2.06 -17.81 -13.67
N GLY A 113 1.04 -17.44 -12.89
CA GLY A 113 0.06 -16.43 -13.26
C GLY A 113 -0.40 -15.68 -12.03
N ALA A 114 -0.49 -14.35 -12.15
CA ALA A 114 -1.00 -13.46 -11.12
C ALA A 114 -2.49 -13.20 -11.33
N THR A 115 -3.18 -12.85 -10.25
CA THR A 115 -4.59 -12.46 -10.27
C THR A 115 -4.77 -11.19 -11.10
N GLU A 116 -5.66 -11.25 -12.08
CA GLU A 116 -6.16 -10.12 -12.84
C GLU A 116 -7.68 -10.06 -12.66
N SER A 117 -8.17 -8.98 -12.04
CA SER A 117 -9.59 -8.82 -11.72
C SER A 117 -9.96 -7.34 -11.60
N SER A 118 -11.25 -7.04 -11.81
CA SER A 118 -11.80 -5.68 -11.81
C SER A 118 -11.93 -5.05 -10.43
N ASP A 119 -11.85 -5.84 -9.37
CA ASP A 119 -12.00 -5.41 -7.97
C ASP A 119 -10.64 -5.15 -7.28
N TYR A 120 -9.63 -4.93 -8.11
CA TYR A 120 -8.29 -4.45 -7.75
C TYR A 120 -8.33 -3.16 -6.93
N MET A 121 -7.49 -3.11 -5.90
CA MET A 121 -7.37 -1.96 -5.00
C MET A 121 -6.07 -1.21 -5.15
N THR A 122 -4.94 -1.94 -5.16
CA THR A 122 -3.59 -1.37 -5.19
C THR A 122 -2.57 -2.50 -5.37
N TYR A 123 -1.30 -2.15 -5.58
CA TYR A 123 -0.20 -3.07 -5.36
C TYR A 123 1.03 -2.34 -4.83
N GLY A 124 1.87 -3.08 -4.11
CA GLY A 124 3.17 -2.62 -3.63
C GLY A 124 4.24 -3.68 -3.79
N LEU A 125 5.45 -3.34 -3.35
CA LEU A 125 6.57 -4.28 -3.28
C LEU A 125 6.78 -4.75 -1.83
N VAL A 126 7.11 -6.02 -1.64
CA VAL A 126 7.36 -6.61 -0.32
C VAL A 126 8.49 -7.62 -0.35
N ASP A 127 9.09 -7.88 0.81
CA ASP A 127 10.17 -8.87 0.95
C ASP A 127 9.62 -10.30 1.00
N THR A 128 8.47 -10.50 1.68
CA THR A 128 7.93 -11.83 1.95
C THR A 128 6.41 -11.90 1.74
N VAL A 129 5.89 -13.14 1.63
CA VAL A 129 4.45 -13.39 1.62
C VAL A 129 3.78 -12.90 2.91
N ALA A 130 4.45 -13.02 4.05
CA ALA A 130 3.95 -12.52 5.33
C ALA A 130 3.81 -10.99 5.31
N ASP A 131 4.79 -10.30 4.74
CA ASP A 131 4.73 -8.86 4.52
C ASP A 131 3.58 -8.48 3.57
N CYS A 132 3.32 -9.27 2.51
CA CYS A 132 2.17 -9.06 1.62
C CYS A 132 0.82 -9.13 2.35
N LYS A 133 0.64 -10.14 3.22
CA LYS A 133 -0.56 -10.27 4.06
C LYS A 133 -0.70 -9.10 5.04
N ALA A 134 0.39 -8.72 5.71
CA ALA A 134 0.40 -7.57 6.61
C ALA A 134 0.11 -6.24 5.86
N MET A 135 0.56 -6.12 4.62
CA MET A 135 0.22 -5.02 3.73
C MET A 135 -1.29 -4.95 3.48
N CYS A 136 -1.98 -6.08 3.28
CA CYS A 136 -3.44 -6.11 3.18
C CYS A 136 -4.15 -5.78 4.49
N ASP A 137 -3.63 -6.23 5.63
CA ASP A 137 -4.18 -5.86 6.94
C ASP A 137 -4.14 -4.35 7.20
N SER A 138 -3.22 -3.66 6.54
CA SER A 138 -3.02 -2.21 6.60
C SER A 138 -4.02 -1.41 5.75
N VAL A 139 -4.70 -2.04 4.79
CA VAL A 139 -5.60 -1.38 3.83
C VAL A 139 -7.05 -1.76 4.13
N THR A 140 -7.86 -0.75 4.43
CA THR A 140 -9.29 -0.91 4.70
C THR A 140 -9.98 -1.50 3.48
N GLY A 141 -10.73 -2.59 3.68
CA GLY A 141 -11.47 -3.27 2.61
C GLY A 141 -10.66 -4.32 1.85
N CYS A 142 -9.37 -4.49 2.14
CA CYS A 142 -8.60 -5.58 1.55
C CYS A 142 -9.07 -6.94 2.08
N ILE A 143 -9.41 -7.84 1.16
CA ILE A 143 -9.91 -9.19 1.46
C ILE A 143 -8.99 -10.26 0.86
N PHE A 144 -8.28 -9.97 -0.22
CA PHE A 144 -7.43 -10.94 -0.89
C PHE A 144 -6.09 -10.35 -1.30
N VAL A 145 -5.05 -11.17 -1.20
CA VAL A 145 -3.70 -10.83 -1.63
C VAL A 145 -3.20 -11.83 -2.65
N ASN A 146 -2.49 -11.34 -3.65
CA ASN A 146 -1.68 -12.18 -4.53
C ASN A 146 -0.22 -11.69 -4.50
N SER A 147 0.66 -12.52 -3.97
CA SER A 147 2.10 -12.31 -3.97
C SER A 147 2.75 -13.10 -5.09
N TYR A 148 3.64 -12.48 -5.86
CA TYR A 148 4.33 -13.14 -6.97
C TYR A 148 5.63 -12.43 -7.34
N HIS A 149 6.53 -13.14 -8.02
CA HIS A 149 7.65 -12.51 -8.70
C HIS A 149 7.24 -12.11 -10.11
N ASP A 150 7.42 -10.82 -10.40
CA ASP A 150 7.29 -10.25 -11.74
C ASP A 150 8.68 -10.16 -12.37
N VAL A 151 9.17 -11.29 -12.87
CA VAL A 151 10.56 -11.42 -13.32
C VAL A 151 10.79 -10.54 -14.53
N ASN A 152 11.86 -9.73 -14.50
CA ASN A 152 12.15 -8.62 -15.43
C ASN A 152 11.16 -7.45 -15.36
N GLY A 153 9.95 -7.66 -14.83
CA GLY A 153 8.99 -6.61 -14.55
C GLY A 153 9.45 -5.70 -13.41
N LYS A 154 8.68 -4.63 -13.17
CA LYS A 154 8.94 -3.64 -12.10
C LYS A 154 10.39 -3.17 -12.05
N ASN A 155 10.94 -2.88 -13.23
CA ASN A 155 12.31 -2.44 -13.43
C ASN A 155 13.37 -3.41 -12.85
N GLY A 156 13.13 -4.72 -12.96
CA GLY A 156 14.03 -5.76 -12.50
C GLY A 156 14.04 -5.97 -10.99
N SER A 157 13.02 -5.50 -10.27
CA SER A 157 12.92 -5.66 -8.82
C SER A 157 13.03 -7.14 -8.41
N PRO A 158 13.89 -7.49 -7.43
CA PRO A 158 13.95 -8.84 -6.88
C PRO A 158 12.82 -9.12 -5.87
N LEU A 159 12.07 -8.08 -5.48
CA LEU A 159 11.02 -8.15 -4.47
C LEU A 159 9.78 -8.87 -5.00
N LEU A 160 8.90 -9.29 -4.09
CA LEU A 160 7.58 -9.76 -4.46
C LEU A 160 6.70 -8.56 -4.81
N THR A 161 5.98 -8.66 -5.92
CA THR A 161 4.81 -7.83 -6.17
C THR A 161 3.66 -8.36 -5.33
N CYS A 162 3.01 -7.50 -4.56
CA CYS A 162 1.83 -7.84 -3.76
C CYS A 162 0.64 -7.02 -4.23
N SER A 163 -0.32 -7.65 -4.90
CA SER A 163 -1.57 -7.02 -5.35
C SER A 163 -2.73 -7.33 -4.41
N LEU A 164 -3.55 -6.30 -4.15
CA LEU A 164 -4.65 -6.33 -3.20
C LEU A 164 -6.00 -6.21 -3.90
N PHE A 165 -6.99 -6.97 -3.41
CA PHE A 165 -8.33 -7.05 -3.99
C PHE A 165 -9.41 -7.04 -2.90
N THR A 166 -10.60 -6.57 -3.26
CA THR A 166 -11.76 -6.50 -2.36
C THR A 166 -12.54 -7.81 -2.25
N HIS A 167 -12.29 -8.80 -3.11
CA HIS A 167 -12.92 -10.12 -3.08
C HIS A 167 -11.88 -11.24 -3.10
N CYS A 168 -12.27 -12.42 -2.61
CA CYS A 168 -11.44 -13.60 -2.71
C CYS A 168 -11.42 -14.15 -4.14
N HIS A 169 -10.22 -14.43 -4.62
CA HIS A 169 -9.97 -15.03 -5.93
C HIS A 169 -9.48 -16.47 -5.81
N THR A 170 -9.55 -17.17 -6.94
CA THR A 170 -9.00 -18.52 -7.08
C THR A 170 -8.04 -18.58 -8.25
N LEU A 171 -7.49 -19.77 -8.52
CA LEU A 171 -6.62 -20.00 -9.67
C LEU A 171 -7.27 -19.61 -11.02
N VAL A 172 -8.62 -19.54 -11.10
CA VAL A 172 -9.35 -19.12 -12.30
C VAL A 172 -9.01 -17.69 -12.71
N ASP A 173 -8.74 -16.81 -11.74
CA ASP A 173 -8.43 -15.40 -11.96
C ASP A 173 -6.92 -15.16 -12.13
N ALA A 174 -6.10 -16.19 -11.87
CA ALA A 174 -4.65 -16.13 -11.95
C ALA A 174 -4.13 -16.21 -13.40
N ILE A 175 -4.63 -15.30 -14.25
CA ILE A 175 -4.45 -15.32 -15.71
C ILE A 175 -3.35 -14.40 -16.22
N ASN A 176 -2.90 -13.41 -15.44
CA ASN A 176 -1.81 -12.54 -15.83
C ASN A 176 -0.48 -13.32 -15.84
N ARG A 177 0.06 -13.61 -17.03
CA ARG A 177 1.33 -14.35 -17.19
C ARG A 177 2.54 -13.45 -17.34
N GLY A 178 2.36 -12.13 -17.31
CA GLY A 178 3.32 -11.16 -17.83
C GLY A 178 3.17 -11.04 -19.35
N GLY A 179 4.25 -10.66 -20.02
CA GLY A 179 4.29 -10.42 -21.47
C GLY A 179 4.49 -8.96 -21.85
N GLN A 180 4.62 -8.06 -20.87
CA GLN A 180 4.93 -6.66 -21.09
C GLN A 180 6.40 -6.49 -21.46
N SER A 181 6.64 -5.66 -22.47
CA SER A 181 8.01 -5.28 -22.86
C SER A 181 8.57 -4.25 -21.89
N GLN A 182 9.79 -4.51 -21.42
CA GLN A 182 10.51 -3.64 -20.49
C GLN A 182 11.40 -2.65 -21.26
N PRO A 183 11.87 -1.55 -20.63
CA PRO A 183 12.72 -0.57 -21.29
C PRO A 183 14.03 -1.13 -21.88
N ASP A 184 14.56 -2.21 -21.31
CA ASP A 184 15.76 -2.91 -21.78
C ASP A 184 15.48 -3.93 -22.91
N GLY A 185 14.22 -4.06 -23.34
CA GLY A 185 13.77 -4.99 -24.36
C GLY A 185 13.50 -6.42 -23.86
N SER A 186 13.70 -6.68 -22.56
CA SER A 186 13.26 -7.93 -21.96
C SER A 186 11.72 -8.02 -21.91
N ILE A 187 11.21 -9.24 -21.78
CA ILE A 187 9.79 -9.51 -21.57
C ILE A 187 9.64 -10.02 -20.14
N ASP A 188 8.67 -9.47 -19.42
CA ASP A 188 8.38 -9.93 -18.08
C ASP A 188 7.56 -11.23 -18.06
N PHE A 189 7.64 -11.94 -16.94
CA PHE A 189 6.84 -13.14 -16.73
C PHE A 189 6.63 -13.40 -15.24
N ILE A 190 5.48 -14.00 -14.93
CA ILE A 190 5.08 -14.26 -13.53
C ILE A 190 5.56 -15.64 -13.06
N THR A 191 6.16 -15.67 -11.88
CA THR A 191 6.52 -16.91 -11.18
C THR A 191 6.17 -16.85 -9.70
N ASN A 192 6.12 -18.04 -9.06
CA ASN A 192 5.90 -18.19 -7.62
C ASN A 192 4.69 -17.40 -7.12
N SER A 193 3.60 -17.43 -7.89
CA SER A 193 2.38 -16.71 -7.58
C SER A 193 1.54 -17.48 -6.58
N ASP A 194 1.30 -16.86 -5.43
CA ASP A 194 0.52 -17.38 -4.31
C ASP A 194 -0.65 -16.44 -4.02
N GLY A 195 -1.85 -16.99 -3.85
CA GLY A 195 -3.08 -16.25 -3.57
C GLY A 195 -3.63 -16.59 -2.20
N TYR A 196 -4.04 -15.60 -1.41
CA TYR A 196 -4.58 -15.80 -0.07
C TYR A 196 -5.83 -14.96 0.17
N CYS A 197 -6.90 -15.64 0.59
CA CYS A 197 -8.18 -15.07 0.96
C CYS A 197 -8.24 -14.86 2.47
N ARG A 198 -8.50 -13.64 2.93
CA ARG A 198 -8.69 -13.34 4.34
C ARG A 198 -9.98 -13.98 4.83
N GLN A 199 -9.87 -14.82 5.84
CA GLN A 199 -11.01 -15.33 6.59
C GLN A 199 -11.63 -14.16 7.34
N LYS A 200 -12.88 -13.81 7.04
CA LYS A 200 -13.63 -12.95 7.95
C LYS A 200 -13.84 -13.73 9.24
N CYS A 201 -13.36 -13.19 10.36
CA CYS A 201 -13.76 -13.66 11.68
C CYS A 201 -15.28 -13.72 11.72
N SER A 202 -15.83 -14.93 11.72
CA SER A 202 -17.25 -15.15 11.96
C SER A 202 -17.47 -14.96 13.46
N CYS A 203 -17.58 -13.71 13.90
CA CYS A 203 -18.22 -13.44 15.18
C CYS A 203 -19.68 -13.87 15.01
N ASN A 204 -20.01 -15.08 15.45
CA ASN A 204 -21.41 -15.47 15.65
C ASN A 204 -22.01 -14.47 16.65
N ILE A 205 -22.88 -13.58 16.16
CA ILE A 205 -23.70 -12.69 16.97
C ILE A 205 -24.86 -13.49 17.55
#